data_AF-A0ABD1PA85-F1
#
_entry.id   AF-A0ABD1PA85-F1
#
_cell.length_a   1.000
_cell.length_b   1.000
_cell.length_c   1.000
_cell.angle_alpha   90.00
_cell.angle_beta   90.00
_cell.angle_gamma   90.00
#
_symmetry.space_group_name_H-M   'P 1'
#
loop_
_entity.id
_entity.type
_entity.pdbx_description
1 polymer ?
#
loop_
_entity_poly.entity_id
_entity_poly.type
_entity_poly.pdbx_seq_one_letter_code
_entity_poly.pdbx_strand_id
1 'polypeptide(L)'
;MASSEADSRLSLVLVPALEKIIKNASWRKHSKLANECKSVVERLTSANPTPLPSSPTTPTSPSGQSDTDTASSHPGVLLELPLLDSDVILSPLINALSSNYLKVAEPALDAVQKLIAHGYLRGEADPSGGPDAKLLSRLIESVCKCHDLGDESVELLVIKTLLSAVTSVSLRIHGDCLLQVVRTCYDIYLNSKNVVNQTTAKASLIQMLVIVFRRMEADCSTVPLQPIVVAELMEPVEKADVDGSMTMFVQGFITKVVQDIDGVFSPTTPRAGVGSGIGSHDGAFDTKTSTVEGTNPADLLDSTDKDMLDAKYWEISMYKTALEGRKGELVDGEGGEGG
;
A
#
# COMPACT_ATOMS: atom_id res chain seq x y z
N MET A 1 -23.31 7.39 4.84
CA MET A 1 -23.40 6.03 4.25
C MET A 1 -22.05 5.48 3.81
N ALA A 2 -21.10 6.31 3.34
CA ALA A 2 -19.75 5.85 2.97
C ALA A 2 -18.91 5.29 4.13
N SER A 3 -18.96 5.87 5.34
CA SER A 3 -18.15 5.36 6.47
C SER A 3 -18.64 4.00 6.99
N SER A 4 -19.96 3.77 7.06
CA SER A 4 -20.50 2.45 7.47
C SER A 4 -20.14 1.32 6.49
N GLU A 5 -20.02 1.61 5.20
CA GLU A 5 -19.55 0.66 4.19
C GLU A 5 -18.03 0.42 4.32
N ALA A 6 -17.25 1.48 4.56
CA ALA A 6 -15.82 1.40 4.84
C ALA A 6 -15.51 0.54 6.09
N ASP A 7 -16.24 0.77 7.17
CA ASP A 7 -16.14 -0.02 8.42
C ASP A 7 -16.49 -1.49 8.18
N SER A 8 -17.53 -1.75 7.37
CA SER A 8 -17.94 -3.11 6.98
C SER A 8 -16.84 -3.82 6.19
N ARG A 9 -16.17 -3.14 5.26
CA ARG A 9 -15.08 -3.75 4.48
C ARG A 9 -13.80 -3.94 5.29
N LEU A 10 -13.51 -3.03 6.21
CA LEU A 10 -12.39 -3.17 7.15
C LEU A 10 -12.59 -4.41 8.03
N SER A 11 -13.82 -4.64 8.53
CA SER A 11 -14.14 -5.83 9.31
C SER A 11 -13.97 -7.14 8.51
N LEU A 12 -14.33 -7.16 7.22
CA LEU A 12 -14.15 -8.32 6.33
C LEU A 12 -12.67 -8.70 6.16
N VAL A 13 -11.75 -7.73 6.23
CA VAL A 13 -10.30 -7.98 6.16
C VAL A 13 -9.75 -8.43 7.52
N LEU A 14 -10.12 -7.75 8.60
CA LEU A 14 -9.49 -7.91 9.90
C LEU A 14 -10.05 -9.08 10.71
N VAL A 15 -11.36 -9.27 10.74
CA VAL A 15 -12.00 -10.28 11.62
C VAL A 15 -11.48 -11.70 11.34
N PRO A 16 -11.40 -12.18 10.08
CA PRO A 16 -10.89 -13.54 9.82
C PRO A 16 -9.44 -13.75 10.28
N ALA A 17 -8.60 -12.72 10.14
CA ALA A 17 -7.21 -12.78 10.56
C ALA A 17 -7.09 -12.79 12.09
N LEU A 18 -7.84 -11.93 12.77
CA LEU A 18 -7.89 -11.87 14.23
C LEU A 18 -8.42 -13.17 14.83
N GLU A 19 -9.45 -13.80 14.25
CA GLU A 19 -9.95 -15.11 14.66
C GLU A 19 -8.89 -16.21 14.49
N LYS A 20 -8.16 -16.23 13.36
CA LYS A 20 -7.04 -17.15 13.15
C LYS A 20 -5.93 -16.95 14.19
N ILE A 21 -5.61 -15.69 14.53
CA ILE A 21 -4.68 -15.35 15.61
C ILE A 21 -5.21 -15.87 16.96
N ILE A 22 -6.46 -15.59 17.34
CA ILE A 22 -7.06 -16.03 18.60
C ILE A 22 -6.97 -17.55 18.76
N LYS A 23 -7.30 -18.29 17.69
CA LYS A 23 -7.23 -19.76 17.68
C LYS A 23 -5.81 -20.26 17.93
N ASN A 24 -4.82 -19.64 17.28
CA ASN A 24 -3.41 -20.04 17.39
C ASN A 24 -2.72 -19.51 18.66
N ALA A 25 -3.19 -18.40 19.23
CA ALA A 25 -2.70 -17.78 20.46
C ALA A 25 -3.28 -18.41 21.74
N SER A 26 -4.24 -19.34 21.62
CA SER A 26 -4.92 -20.01 22.73
C SER A 26 -4.01 -20.86 23.63
N TRP A 27 -2.75 -21.08 23.23
CA TRP A 27 -1.72 -21.68 24.09
C TRP A 27 -1.15 -20.64 25.07
N ARG A 28 -0.99 -21.01 26.35
CA ARG A 28 -0.82 -20.11 27.52
C ARG A 28 0.17 -18.93 27.38
N LYS A 29 1.14 -18.98 26.46
CA LYS A 29 2.13 -17.90 26.21
C LYS A 29 1.54 -16.64 25.56
N HIS A 30 0.41 -16.73 24.87
CA HIS A 30 -0.17 -15.60 24.12
C HIS A 30 -1.61 -15.24 24.54
N SER A 31 -2.00 -15.54 25.78
CA SER A 31 -3.34 -15.26 26.30
C SER A 31 -3.71 -13.77 26.26
N LYS A 32 -2.75 -12.88 26.53
CA LYS A 32 -2.93 -11.42 26.44
C LYS A 32 -3.30 -11.01 25.01
N LEU A 33 -2.51 -11.45 24.03
CA LEU A 33 -2.76 -11.19 22.61
C LEU A 33 -4.11 -11.74 22.16
N ALA A 34 -4.47 -12.96 22.57
CA ALA A 34 -5.78 -13.53 22.26
C ALA A 34 -6.94 -12.68 22.81
N ASN A 35 -6.79 -12.12 24.01
CA ASN A 35 -7.82 -11.25 24.59
C ASN A 35 -7.88 -9.88 23.90
N GLU A 36 -6.73 -9.30 23.53
CA GLU A 36 -6.65 -8.06 22.74
C GLU A 36 -7.34 -8.24 21.37
N CYS A 37 -7.05 -9.32 20.64
CA CYS A 37 -7.72 -9.64 19.38
C CYS A 37 -9.23 -9.84 19.54
N LYS A 38 -9.69 -10.52 20.59
CA LYS A 38 -11.14 -10.69 20.87
C LYS A 38 -11.84 -9.34 21.06
N SER A 39 -11.22 -8.46 21.84
CA SER A 39 -11.77 -7.12 22.09
C SER A 39 -11.90 -6.32 20.78
N VAL A 40 -10.91 -6.42 19.88
CA VAL A 40 -10.99 -5.78 18.55
C VAL A 40 -12.08 -6.41 17.68
N VAL A 41 -12.21 -7.74 17.66
CA VAL A 41 -13.29 -8.42 16.92
C VAL A 41 -14.67 -7.99 17.41
N GLU A 42 -14.89 -7.95 18.73
CA GLU A 42 -16.15 -7.45 19.32
C GLU A 42 -16.42 -6.00 18.90
N ARG A 43 -15.39 -5.15 18.89
CA ARG A 43 -15.52 -3.74 18.48
C ARG A 43 -15.85 -3.57 17.00
N LEU A 44 -15.24 -4.36 16.12
CA LEU A 44 -15.49 -4.33 14.67
C LEU A 44 -16.84 -4.93 14.28
N THR A 45 -17.40 -5.83 15.10
CA THR A 45 -18.68 -6.50 14.84
C THR A 45 -19.87 -5.85 15.55
N SER A 46 -19.63 -5.09 16.62
CA SER A 46 -20.66 -4.33 17.33
C SER A 46 -20.92 -3.02 16.61
N ALA A 47 -22.11 -2.87 16.00
CA ALA A 47 -22.52 -1.71 15.22
C ALA A 47 -22.74 -0.40 16.02
N ASN A 48 -22.07 -0.19 17.16
CA ASN A 48 -22.20 1.03 17.95
C ASN A 48 -20.90 1.35 18.72
N PRO A 49 -20.24 2.49 18.47
CA PRO A 49 -19.11 2.91 19.28
C PRO A 49 -19.67 3.29 20.66
N THR A 50 -19.51 2.41 21.64
CA THR A 50 -19.83 2.77 23.03
C THR A 50 -18.78 3.79 23.47
N PRO A 51 -19.16 5.04 23.82
CA PRO A 51 -18.20 5.95 24.44
C PRO A 51 -17.72 5.31 25.74
N LEU A 52 -16.44 5.44 26.05
CA LEU A 52 -15.87 4.93 27.31
C LEU A 52 -16.76 5.33 28.50
N PRO A 53 -16.95 4.47 29.52
CA PRO A 53 -17.49 4.91 30.79
C PRO A 53 -16.50 5.88 31.43
N SER A 54 -16.80 7.18 31.34
CA SER A 54 -16.18 8.20 32.17
C SER A 54 -16.37 7.81 33.64
N SER A 55 -15.27 7.72 34.36
CA SER A 55 -15.21 7.44 35.79
C SER A 55 -16.14 8.40 36.56
N PRO A 56 -16.80 7.96 37.65
CA PRO A 56 -17.70 8.82 38.41
C PRO A 56 -16.89 9.88 39.15
N THR A 57 -16.93 11.13 38.67
CA THR A 57 -16.46 12.29 39.42
C THR A 57 -17.66 12.96 40.09
N THR A 58 -17.56 13.08 41.41
CA THR A 58 -18.47 13.76 42.32
C THR A 58 -18.63 15.24 41.98
N PRO A 59 -19.80 15.87 42.24
CA PRO A 59 -20.05 17.26 41.88
C PRO A 59 -19.60 18.20 43.02
N THR A 60 -18.70 19.15 42.76
CA THR A 60 -18.61 20.40 43.55
C THR A 60 -17.95 21.54 42.76
N SER A 61 -18.80 22.44 42.28
CA SER A 61 -18.67 23.91 42.11
C SER A 61 -17.60 24.57 41.20
N PRO A 62 -17.91 25.76 40.62
CA PRO A 62 -17.27 26.30 39.43
C PRO A 62 -16.23 27.39 39.76
N SER A 63 -15.17 27.51 38.95
CA SER A 63 -14.52 28.76 38.51
C SER A 63 -13.13 28.47 37.93
N GLY A 64 -12.84 29.03 36.76
CA GLY A 64 -11.47 29.22 36.26
C GLY A 64 -11.17 28.41 35.00
N GLN A 65 -10.96 29.12 33.90
CA GLN A 65 -10.53 28.64 32.59
C GLN A 65 -9.41 27.60 32.67
N SER A 66 -9.61 26.47 32.00
CA SER A 66 -8.53 25.63 31.49
C SER A 66 -9.00 25.10 30.14
N ASP A 67 -8.21 25.39 29.12
CA ASP A 67 -8.39 25.00 27.74
C ASP A 67 -8.79 23.52 27.64
N THR A 68 -10.05 23.28 27.26
CA THR A 68 -10.49 21.97 26.79
C THR A 68 -9.83 21.73 25.46
N ASP A 69 -8.71 21.01 25.48
CA ASP A 69 -8.14 20.33 24.31
C ASP A 69 -9.24 19.43 23.74
N THR A 70 -9.95 20.01 22.80
CA THR A 70 -10.92 19.35 21.96
C THR A 70 -10.11 18.30 21.21
N ALA A 71 -10.31 17.03 21.58
CA ALA A 71 -9.69 15.88 20.93
C ALA A 71 -9.79 16.10 19.42
N SER A 72 -8.65 16.48 18.84
CA SER A 72 -8.60 16.91 17.47
C SER A 72 -9.00 15.73 16.61
N SER A 73 -10.13 15.85 15.92
CA SER A 73 -10.68 14.89 14.96
C SER A 73 -9.80 14.83 13.70
N HIS A 74 -8.51 14.55 13.87
CA HIS A 74 -7.62 14.23 12.78
C HIS A 74 -8.00 12.84 12.25
N PRO A 75 -8.15 12.67 10.93
CA PRO A 75 -8.29 11.35 10.33
C PRO A 75 -7.04 10.54 10.71
N GLY A 76 -7.23 9.46 11.47
CA GLY A 76 -6.13 8.57 11.85
C GLY A 76 -5.70 7.70 10.68
N VAL A 77 -4.78 6.78 11.00
CA VAL A 77 -4.07 5.95 10.02
C VAL A 77 -4.96 4.93 9.30
N LEU A 78 -6.01 4.40 9.98
CA LEU A 78 -6.97 3.49 9.36
C LEU A 78 -8.21 4.25 8.89
N LEU A 79 -8.43 4.30 7.57
CA LEU A 79 -9.60 4.81 6.86
C LEU A 79 -10.55 5.72 7.68
N GLU A 80 -10.09 6.94 7.98
CA GLU A 80 -10.86 8.01 8.67
C GLU A 80 -11.27 7.72 10.13
N LEU A 81 -10.82 6.63 10.74
CA LEU A 81 -10.96 6.39 12.17
C LEU A 81 -10.05 7.33 12.97
N PRO A 82 -10.46 7.78 14.17
CA PRO A 82 -9.56 8.48 15.08
C PRO A 82 -8.28 7.68 15.36
N LEU A 83 -7.16 8.36 15.61
CA LEU A 83 -5.88 7.71 15.92
C LEU A 83 -5.99 6.68 17.06
N LEU A 84 -6.73 7.01 18.12
CA LEU A 84 -6.92 6.10 19.26
C LEU A 84 -7.55 4.76 18.82
N ASP A 85 -8.49 4.82 17.87
CA ASP A 85 -9.15 3.63 17.35
C ASP A 85 -8.23 2.86 16.41
N SER A 86 -7.43 3.57 15.62
CA SER A 86 -6.39 2.98 14.78
C SER A 86 -5.34 2.22 15.61
N ASP A 87 -4.84 2.79 16.71
CA ASP A 87 -3.86 2.14 17.58
C ASP A 87 -4.45 0.90 18.27
N VAL A 88 -5.70 0.99 18.76
CA VAL A 88 -6.39 -0.17 19.36
C VAL A 88 -6.54 -1.33 18.38
N ILE A 89 -6.84 -1.04 17.10
CA ILE A 89 -7.02 -2.06 16.06
C ILE A 89 -5.68 -2.64 15.58
N LEU A 90 -4.65 -1.79 15.42
CA LEU A 90 -3.35 -2.22 14.87
C LEU A 90 -2.42 -2.83 15.91
N SER A 91 -2.51 -2.43 17.18
CA SER A 91 -1.63 -2.92 18.25
C SER A 91 -1.60 -4.46 18.38
N PRO A 92 -2.72 -5.20 18.33
CA PRO A 92 -2.70 -6.66 18.36
C PRO A 92 -2.00 -7.28 17.14
N LEU A 93 -2.12 -6.66 15.96
CA LEU A 93 -1.40 -7.10 14.76
C LEU A 93 0.12 -6.87 14.92
N ILE A 94 0.53 -5.71 15.42
CA ILE A 94 1.94 -5.39 15.72
C ILE A 94 2.50 -6.41 16.73
N ASN A 95 1.77 -6.69 17.79
CA ASN A 95 2.14 -7.67 18.81
C ASN A 95 2.22 -9.10 18.25
N ALA A 96 1.32 -9.46 17.34
CA ALA A 96 1.33 -10.76 16.67
C ALA A 96 2.55 -10.92 15.74
N LEU A 97 2.88 -9.90 14.95
CA LEU A 97 4.07 -9.86 14.10
C LEU A 97 5.37 -9.97 14.92
N SER A 98 5.44 -9.28 16.06
CA SER A 98 6.61 -9.30 16.95
C SER A 98 6.65 -10.50 17.92
N SER A 99 5.71 -11.44 17.81
CA SER A 99 5.61 -12.57 18.76
C SER A 99 6.69 -13.64 18.61
N ASN A 100 7.45 -13.61 17.50
CA ASN A 100 8.35 -14.70 17.06
C ASN A 100 7.65 -16.07 17.00
N TYR A 101 6.33 -16.07 16.78
CA TYR A 101 5.53 -17.29 16.67
C TYR A 101 4.80 -17.34 15.32
N LEU A 102 5.34 -18.18 14.42
CA LEU A 102 4.92 -18.33 13.02
C LEU A 102 3.39 -18.35 12.83
N LYS A 103 2.69 -19.20 13.60
CA LYS A 103 1.23 -19.42 13.45
C LYS A 103 0.38 -18.19 13.78
N VAL A 104 0.94 -17.21 14.49
CA VAL A 104 0.29 -15.95 14.86
C VAL A 104 0.81 -14.80 13.99
N ALA A 105 2.09 -14.79 13.65
CA ALA A 105 2.69 -13.78 12.78
C ALA A 105 2.16 -13.86 11.34
N GLU A 106 2.08 -15.05 10.75
CA GLU A 106 1.60 -15.26 9.36
C GLU A 106 0.20 -14.65 9.11
N PRO A 107 -0.87 -14.95 9.89
CA PRO A 107 -2.17 -14.31 9.66
C PRO A 107 -2.17 -12.80 9.93
N ALA A 108 -1.34 -12.30 10.85
CA ALA A 108 -1.21 -10.87 11.07
C ALA A 108 -0.57 -10.17 9.87
N LEU A 109 0.47 -10.79 9.29
CA LEU A 109 1.18 -10.27 8.13
C LEU A 109 0.29 -10.23 6.89
N ASP A 110 -0.50 -11.28 6.65
CA ASP A 110 -1.49 -11.32 5.57
C ASP A 110 -2.55 -10.23 5.72
N ALA A 111 -3.04 -9.98 6.94
CA ALA A 111 -3.97 -8.89 7.22
C ALA A 111 -3.35 -7.53 6.89
N VAL A 112 -2.12 -7.27 7.34
CA VAL A 112 -1.40 -6.01 7.05
C VAL A 112 -1.21 -5.85 5.55
N GLN A 113 -0.82 -6.89 4.82
CA GLN A 113 -0.70 -6.84 3.36
C GLN A 113 -1.99 -6.40 2.69
N LYS A 114 -3.14 -6.95 3.12
CA LYS A 114 -4.47 -6.58 2.60
C LYS A 114 -4.86 -5.16 2.98
N LEU A 115 -4.55 -4.71 4.20
CA LEU A 115 -4.80 -3.33 4.62
C LEU A 115 -4.06 -2.32 3.75
N ILE A 116 -2.80 -2.61 3.40
CA ILE A 116 -2.02 -1.79 2.47
C ILE A 116 -2.60 -1.89 1.06
N ALA A 117 -2.86 -3.12 0.58
CA ALA A 117 -3.28 -3.37 -0.78
C ALA A 117 -4.60 -2.68 -1.14
N HIS A 118 -5.55 -2.70 -0.21
CA HIS A 118 -6.85 -2.05 -0.38
C HIS A 118 -6.86 -0.56 0.04
N GLY A 119 -5.71 0.01 0.40
CA GLY A 119 -5.60 1.42 0.76
C GLY A 119 -6.28 1.81 2.08
N TYR A 120 -6.47 0.86 2.99
CA TYR A 120 -7.00 1.12 4.34
C TYR A 120 -5.99 1.83 5.24
N LEU A 121 -4.69 1.56 5.05
CA LEU A 121 -3.61 2.27 5.74
C LEU A 121 -3.24 3.53 4.98
N ARG A 122 -3.32 4.67 5.66
CA ARG A 122 -3.05 6.01 5.12
C ARG A 122 -2.09 6.77 6.01
N GLY A 123 -1.28 7.62 5.39
CA GLY A 123 -0.35 8.49 6.10
C GLY A 123 1.10 8.21 5.73
N GLU A 124 2.00 8.52 6.63
CA GLU A 124 3.44 8.46 6.41
C GLU A 124 4.12 7.69 7.51
N ALA A 125 4.92 6.67 7.16
CA ALA A 125 5.70 5.92 8.13
C ALA A 125 7.03 6.63 8.38
N ASP A 126 7.15 7.28 9.54
CA ASP A 126 8.35 7.98 9.97
C ASP A 126 8.55 7.82 11.49
N PRO A 127 9.67 7.20 11.95
CA PRO A 127 9.95 7.02 13.38
C PRO A 127 10.20 8.35 14.11
N SER A 128 10.60 9.40 13.39
CA SER A 128 10.86 10.73 13.95
C SER A 128 9.62 11.63 13.98
N GLY A 129 8.57 11.25 13.25
CA GLY A 129 7.35 12.02 13.07
C GLY A 129 6.38 12.02 14.26
N GLY A 130 5.14 12.40 13.96
CA GLY A 130 4.03 12.43 14.92
C GLY A 130 3.56 11.03 15.35
N PRO A 131 2.56 10.94 16.25
CA PRO A 131 2.02 9.68 16.77
C PRO A 131 1.55 8.70 15.67
N ASP A 132 0.82 9.21 14.66
CA ASP A 132 0.36 8.42 13.50
C ASP A 132 1.54 7.82 12.72
N ALA A 133 2.56 8.63 12.48
CA ALA A 133 3.74 8.23 11.74
C ALA A 133 4.57 7.18 12.48
N LYS A 134 4.68 7.31 13.80
CA LYS A 134 5.30 6.33 14.68
C LYS A 134 4.53 5.02 14.75
N LEU A 135 3.20 5.05 14.74
CA LEU A 135 2.37 3.85 14.69
C LEU A 135 2.59 3.07 13.39
N LEU A 136 2.58 3.78 12.25
CA LEU A 136 2.90 3.20 10.94
C LEU A 136 4.33 2.66 10.87
N SER A 137 5.30 3.42 11.37
CA SER A 137 6.70 2.99 11.41
C SER A 137 6.87 1.72 12.24
N ARG A 138 6.26 1.63 13.44
CA ARG A 138 6.25 0.39 14.25
C ARG A 138 5.61 -0.78 13.52
N LEU A 139 4.52 -0.56 12.79
CA LEU A 139 3.85 -1.60 12.01
C LEU A 139 4.78 -2.17 10.93
N ILE A 140 5.41 -1.30 10.14
CA ILE A 140 6.35 -1.70 9.09
C ILE A 140 7.61 -2.34 9.68
N GLU A 141 8.13 -1.83 10.80
CA GLU A 141 9.25 -2.43 11.51
C GLU A 141 8.92 -3.87 11.96
N SER A 142 7.72 -4.10 12.49
CA SER A 142 7.27 -5.44 12.87
C SER A 142 7.06 -6.37 11.68
N VAL A 143 6.64 -5.85 10.52
CA VAL A 143 6.60 -6.60 9.26
C VAL A 143 8.01 -7.03 8.85
N CYS A 144 8.98 -6.09 8.88
CA CYS A 144 10.38 -6.39 8.58
C CYS A 144 10.91 -7.53 9.46
N LYS A 145 10.72 -7.46 10.78
CA LYS A 145 11.16 -8.50 11.73
C LYS A 145 10.62 -9.91 11.45
N CYS A 146 9.52 -10.04 10.73
CA CYS A 146 8.97 -11.37 10.40
C CYS A 146 9.90 -12.21 9.51
N HIS A 147 10.86 -11.60 8.79
CA HIS A 147 11.84 -12.38 8.02
C HIS A 147 12.74 -13.25 8.91
N ASP A 148 12.94 -12.88 10.18
CA ASP A 148 13.77 -13.63 11.13
C ASP A 148 13.17 -14.99 11.51
N LEU A 149 11.90 -15.24 11.17
CA LEU A 149 11.23 -16.53 11.41
C LEU A 149 11.83 -17.66 10.56
N GLY A 150 12.51 -17.33 9.45
CA GLY A 150 13.20 -18.30 8.60
C GLY A 150 12.29 -19.30 7.89
N ASP A 151 11.01 -18.95 7.71
CA ASP A 151 10.02 -19.73 6.97
C ASP A 151 9.83 -19.17 5.55
N GLU A 152 9.92 -20.04 4.54
CA GLU A 152 9.90 -19.63 3.12
C GLU A 152 8.58 -18.95 2.72
N SER A 153 7.45 -19.37 3.31
CA SER A 153 6.15 -18.77 3.00
C SER A 153 6.01 -17.37 3.63
N VAL A 154 6.59 -17.19 4.82
CA VAL A 154 6.65 -15.88 5.49
C VAL A 154 7.58 -14.94 4.75
N GLU A 155 8.74 -15.40 4.30
CA GLU A 155 9.65 -14.57 3.50
C GLU A 155 8.96 -13.98 2.26
N LEU A 156 8.24 -14.80 1.47
CA LEU A 156 7.46 -14.31 0.33
C LEU A 156 6.40 -13.31 0.75
N LEU A 157 5.72 -13.56 1.87
CA LEU A 157 4.69 -12.66 2.37
C LEU A 157 5.26 -11.34 2.89
N VAL A 158 6.45 -11.35 3.50
CA VAL A 158 7.20 -10.13 3.88
C VAL A 158 7.56 -9.35 2.63
N ILE A 159 8.17 -9.99 1.63
CA ILE A 159 8.50 -9.34 0.35
C ILE A 159 7.23 -8.71 -0.28
N LYS A 160 6.12 -9.45 -0.30
CA LYS A 160 4.84 -8.99 -0.86
C LYS A 160 4.32 -7.76 -0.13
N THR A 161 4.34 -7.80 1.20
CA THR A 161 3.83 -6.73 2.06
C THR A 161 4.67 -5.47 1.91
N LEU A 162 6.00 -5.62 1.89
CA LEU A 162 6.93 -4.51 1.72
C LEU A 162 6.85 -3.88 0.33
N LEU A 163 6.76 -4.70 -0.72
CA LEU A 163 6.56 -4.18 -2.08
C LEU A 163 5.22 -3.45 -2.20
N SER A 164 4.15 -4.00 -1.59
CA SER A 164 2.85 -3.33 -1.51
C SER A 164 2.96 -1.98 -0.78
N ALA A 165 3.73 -1.91 0.31
CA ALA A 165 3.92 -0.69 1.10
C ALA A 165 4.61 0.41 0.28
N VAL A 166 5.70 0.08 -0.41
CA VAL A 166 6.44 1.04 -1.26
C VAL A 166 5.63 1.44 -2.49
N THR A 167 4.82 0.52 -3.03
CA THR A 167 3.96 0.78 -4.19
C THR A 167 2.72 1.59 -3.83
N SER A 168 2.25 1.52 -2.58
CA SER A 168 1.08 2.28 -2.12
C SER A 168 1.25 3.78 -2.35
N VAL A 169 0.17 4.45 -2.74
CA VAL A 169 0.10 5.91 -2.84
C VAL A 169 -0.53 6.53 -1.59
N SER A 170 -1.27 5.73 -0.82
CA SER A 170 -1.97 6.11 0.40
C SER A 170 -1.05 6.02 1.62
N LEU A 171 -0.16 5.03 1.64
CA LEU A 171 0.87 4.85 2.65
C LEU A 171 2.22 5.29 2.07
N ARG A 172 2.77 6.40 2.58
CA ARG A 172 4.07 6.91 2.17
C ARG A 172 5.16 6.34 3.07
N ILE A 173 6.21 5.81 2.46
CA ILE A 173 7.38 5.24 3.16
C ILE A 173 8.61 6.07 2.76
N HIS A 174 9.27 6.70 3.75
CA HIS A 174 10.42 7.57 3.52
C HIS A 174 11.52 7.35 4.55
N GLY A 175 12.68 7.98 4.34
CA GLY A 175 13.79 8.05 5.30
C GLY A 175 14.25 6.69 5.81
N ASP A 176 14.44 6.60 7.13
CA ASP A 176 14.92 5.39 7.82
C ASP A 176 13.98 4.21 7.63
N CYS A 177 12.66 4.45 7.54
CA CYS A 177 11.69 3.39 7.32
C CYS A 177 11.88 2.76 5.93
N LEU A 178 12.08 3.57 4.88
CA LEU A 178 12.38 3.09 3.54
C LEU A 178 13.70 2.29 3.50
N LEU A 179 14.74 2.82 4.15
CA LEU A 179 16.05 2.14 4.23
C LEU A 179 15.93 0.77 4.91
N GLN A 180 15.13 0.67 5.97
CA GLN A 180 14.87 -0.60 6.64
C GLN A 180 14.14 -1.58 5.72
N VAL A 181 13.11 -1.14 5.00
CA VAL A 181 12.37 -1.97 4.05
C VAL A 181 13.30 -2.55 2.97
N VAL A 182 14.12 -1.69 2.35
CA VAL A 182 15.10 -2.10 1.33
C VAL A 182 16.13 -3.06 1.93
N ARG A 183 16.64 -2.77 3.14
CA ARG A 183 17.59 -3.64 3.84
C ARG A 183 17.00 -5.03 4.10
N THR A 184 15.77 -5.11 4.58
CA THR A 184 15.08 -6.39 4.82
C THR A 184 14.96 -7.21 3.54
N CYS A 185 14.52 -6.62 2.42
CA CYS A 185 14.44 -7.36 1.17
C CYS A 185 15.82 -7.80 0.66
N TYR A 186 16.87 -7.00 0.89
CA TYR A 186 18.25 -7.39 0.58
C TYR A 186 18.76 -8.54 1.47
N ASP A 187 18.43 -8.51 2.76
CA ASP A 187 18.75 -9.58 3.69
C ASP A 187 18.05 -10.90 3.29
N ILE A 188 16.79 -10.86 2.84
CA ILE A 188 16.10 -12.05 2.30
C ILE A 188 16.75 -12.53 1.00
N TYR A 189 17.12 -11.62 0.09
CA TYR A 189 17.83 -11.96 -1.14
C TYR A 189 19.13 -12.72 -0.88
N LEU A 190 19.93 -12.28 0.10
CA LEU A 190 21.20 -12.92 0.42
C LEU A 190 21.07 -14.20 1.23
N ASN A 191 20.11 -14.26 2.17
CA ASN A 191 20.10 -15.27 3.22
C ASN A 191 18.98 -16.31 3.08
N SER A 192 17.97 -16.10 2.22
CA SER A 192 16.91 -17.08 2.01
C SER A 192 17.48 -18.40 1.50
N LYS A 193 16.93 -19.52 1.97
CA LYS A 193 17.29 -20.86 1.49
C LYS A 193 16.55 -21.25 0.20
N ASN A 194 15.53 -20.48 -0.17
CA ASN A 194 14.70 -20.74 -1.33
C ASN A 194 15.10 -19.81 -2.50
N VAL A 195 15.53 -20.40 -3.61
CA VAL A 195 15.99 -19.65 -4.79
C VAL A 195 14.88 -18.77 -5.39
N VAL A 196 13.62 -19.22 -5.33
CA VAL A 196 12.47 -18.43 -5.78
C VAL A 196 12.33 -17.19 -4.90
N ASN A 197 12.49 -17.31 -3.58
CA ASN A 197 12.43 -16.17 -2.66
C ASN A 197 13.59 -15.20 -2.89
N GLN A 198 14.81 -15.70 -3.09
CA GLN A 198 15.97 -14.86 -3.44
C GLN A 198 15.69 -14.06 -4.72
N THR A 199 15.21 -14.74 -5.75
CA THR A 199 14.91 -14.17 -7.07
C THR A 199 13.76 -13.17 -7.00
N THR A 200 12.72 -13.46 -6.21
CA THR A 200 11.58 -12.58 -5.94
C THR A 200 12.01 -11.33 -5.16
N ALA A 201 12.87 -11.49 -4.14
CA ALA A 201 13.42 -10.39 -3.37
C ALA A 201 14.27 -9.46 -4.24
N LYS A 202 15.15 -10.01 -5.09
CA LYS A 202 15.94 -9.25 -6.05
C LYS A 202 15.06 -8.43 -7.00
N ALA A 203 14.06 -9.05 -7.62
CA ALA A 203 13.12 -8.34 -8.50
C ALA A 203 12.33 -7.26 -7.74
N SER A 204 11.87 -7.56 -6.53
CA SER A 204 11.13 -6.61 -5.70
C SER A 204 11.97 -5.41 -5.29
N LEU A 205 13.26 -5.60 -4.96
CA LEU A 205 14.20 -4.50 -4.70
C LEU A 205 14.34 -3.57 -5.91
N ILE A 206 14.51 -4.14 -7.10
CA ILE A 206 14.62 -3.35 -8.34
C ILE A 206 13.33 -2.57 -8.57
N GLN A 207 12.16 -3.21 -8.43
CA GLN A 207 10.87 -2.54 -8.54
C GLN A 207 10.71 -1.41 -7.52
N MET A 208 11.07 -1.63 -6.24
CA MET A 208 11.02 -0.60 -5.20
C MET A 208 11.89 0.61 -5.56
N LEU A 209 13.11 0.38 -6.05
CA LEU A 209 14.01 1.45 -6.46
C LEU A 209 13.44 2.22 -7.66
N VAL A 210 12.92 1.54 -8.67
CA VAL A 210 12.25 2.18 -9.82
C VAL A 210 11.11 3.07 -9.35
N ILE A 211 10.26 2.58 -8.44
CA ILE A 211 9.15 3.35 -7.88
C ILE A 211 9.66 4.62 -7.17
N VAL A 212 10.65 4.46 -6.29
CA VAL A 212 11.21 5.58 -5.51
C VAL A 212 11.82 6.63 -6.44
N PHE A 213 12.63 6.23 -7.41
CA PHE A 213 13.25 7.16 -8.35
C PHE A 213 12.20 7.86 -9.23
N ARG A 214 11.20 7.14 -9.75
CA ARG A 214 10.13 7.76 -10.56
C ARG A 214 9.31 8.78 -9.77
N ARG A 215 8.95 8.45 -8.53
CA ARG A 215 8.22 9.37 -7.64
C ARG A 215 9.06 10.60 -7.28
N MET A 216 10.36 10.40 -7.05
CA MET A 216 11.30 11.48 -6.76
C MET A 216 11.52 12.40 -7.97
N GLU A 217 11.67 11.85 -9.18
CA GLU A 217 11.82 12.62 -10.43
C GLU A 217 10.59 13.47 -10.74
N ALA A 218 9.40 12.96 -10.46
CA ALA A 218 8.14 13.65 -10.70
C ALA A 218 7.66 14.50 -9.50
N ASP A 219 8.37 14.46 -8.37
CA ASP A 219 7.96 15.04 -7.08
C ASP A 219 6.50 14.70 -6.71
N CYS A 220 6.10 13.44 -6.95
CA CYS A 220 4.70 13.02 -6.85
C CYS A 220 4.59 11.54 -6.45
N SER A 221 3.72 11.21 -5.50
CA SER A 221 3.48 9.81 -5.08
C SER A 221 2.56 9.04 -6.03
N THR A 222 1.75 9.72 -6.83
CA THR A 222 0.70 9.12 -7.68
C THR A 222 1.14 8.91 -9.12
N VAL A 223 2.45 8.91 -9.39
CA VAL A 223 2.99 8.59 -10.72
C VAL A 223 2.53 7.17 -11.11
N PRO A 224 1.98 6.95 -12.31
CA PRO A 224 1.64 5.62 -12.79
C PRO A 224 2.87 4.71 -12.77
N LEU A 225 2.74 3.53 -12.15
CA LEU A 225 3.84 2.59 -11.98
C LEU A 225 3.61 1.39 -12.92
N GLN A 226 4.63 1.07 -13.72
CA GLN A 226 4.62 -0.16 -14.51
C GLN A 226 5.43 -1.24 -13.80
N PRO A 227 4.97 -2.51 -13.79
CA PRO A 227 5.79 -3.63 -13.38
C PRO A 227 7.04 -3.74 -14.26
N ILE A 228 8.21 -3.97 -13.65
CA ILE A 228 9.45 -4.28 -14.35
C ILE A 228 9.32 -5.58 -15.16
N VAL A 229 10.09 -5.69 -16.24
CA VAL A 229 10.26 -6.94 -16.98
C VAL A 229 11.40 -7.73 -16.35
N VAL A 230 11.05 -8.75 -15.57
CA VAL A 230 11.99 -9.55 -14.78
C VAL A 230 13.01 -10.26 -15.67
N ALA A 231 12.60 -10.70 -16.85
CA ALA A 231 13.46 -11.40 -17.81
C ALA A 231 14.65 -10.54 -18.29
N GLU A 232 14.50 -9.22 -18.38
CA GLU A 232 15.56 -8.30 -18.82
C GLU A 232 16.60 -8.06 -17.72
N LEU A 233 16.20 -8.22 -16.46
CA LEU A 233 17.02 -7.94 -15.27
C LEU A 233 17.75 -9.16 -14.74
N MET A 234 17.30 -10.35 -15.16
CA MET A 234 17.92 -11.61 -14.83
C MET A 234 18.81 -12.03 -15.99
N GLU A 235 19.99 -11.43 -16.07
CA GLU A 235 21.07 -12.01 -16.86
C GLU A 235 21.26 -13.47 -16.42
N PRO A 236 21.52 -14.40 -17.36
CA PRO A 236 21.84 -15.77 -17.01
C PRO A 236 23.16 -15.75 -16.25
N VAL A 237 23.08 -15.69 -14.92
CA VAL A 237 24.24 -15.86 -14.06
C VAL A 237 24.82 -17.20 -14.41
N GLU A 238 26.02 -17.20 -15.00
CA GLU A 238 26.82 -18.39 -15.21
C GLU A 238 26.84 -19.16 -13.88
N LYS A 239 26.13 -20.30 -13.85
CA LYS A 239 25.98 -21.29 -12.75
C LYS A 239 24.64 -21.41 -12.02
N ALA A 240 23.53 -20.95 -12.56
CA ALA A 240 22.24 -21.53 -12.17
C ALA A 240 21.31 -21.63 -13.38
N ASP A 241 20.71 -22.81 -13.59
CA ASP A 241 19.53 -22.98 -14.44
C ASP A 241 18.42 -22.07 -13.88
N VAL A 242 18.38 -20.81 -14.32
CA VAL A 242 17.23 -19.94 -14.12
C VAL A 242 16.16 -20.45 -15.06
N ASP A 243 15.38 -21.40 -14.57
CA ASP A 243 14.24 -21.99 -15.28
C ASP A 243 13.26 -20.89 -15.69
N GLY A 244 12.80 -20.89 -16.95
CA GLY A 244 11.84 -19.91 -17.46
C GLY A 244 10.57 -19.85 -16.61
N SER A 245 10.21 -20.97 -15.95
CA SER A 245 9.13 -21.05 -14.97
C SER A 245 9.32 -20.10 -13.77
N MET A 246 10.54 -20.02 -13.24
CA MET A 246 10.85 -19.15 -12.10
C MET A 246 10.72 -17.68 -12.48
N THR A 247 11.24 -17.28 -13.64
CA THR A 247 11.10 -15.91 -14.16
C THR A 247 9.63 -15.54 -14.34
N MET A 248 8.81 -16.46 -14.86
CA MET A 248 7.36 -16.25 -15.00
C MET A 248 6.64 -16.11 -13.67
N PHE A 249 7.00 -16.93 -12.67
CA PHE A 249 6.45 -16.79 -11.30
C PHE A 249 6.76 -15.41 -10.72
N VAL A 250 8.03 -15.00 -10.78
CA VAL A 250 8.48 -13.72 -10.21
C VAL A 250 7.85 -12.54 -10.95
N GLN A 251 7.74 -12.60 -12.28
CA GLN A 251 7.00 -11.61 -13.06
C GLN A 251 5.54 -11.52 -12.60
N GLY A 252 4.86 -12.66 -12.46
CA GLY A 252 3.48 -12.73 -11.98
C GLY A 252 3.31 -12.15 -10.58
N PHE A 253 4.28 -12.39 -9.69
CA PHE A 253 4.31 -11.83 -8.35
C PHE A 253 4.39 -10.29 -8.37
N ILE A 254 5.35 -9.71 -9.09
CA ILE A 254 5.52 -8.25 -9.18
C ILE A 254 4.30 -7.61 -9.82
N THR A 255 3.87 -8.13 -10.97
CA THR A 255 2.69 -7.61 -11.69
C THR A 255 1.46 -7.60 -10.81
N LYS A 256 1.22 -8.68 -10.06
CA LYS A 256 0.08 -8.77 -9.15
C LYS A 256 0.14 -7.72 -8.04
N VAL A 257 1.30 -7.53 -7.40
CA VAL A 257 1.42 -6.53 -6.32
C VAL A 257 1.17 -5.12 -6.85
N VAL A 258 1.73 -4.77 -8.01
CA VAL A 258 1.52 -3.44 -8.60
C VAL A 258 0.04 -3.23 -8.98
N GLN A 259 -0.60 -4.24 -9.59
CA GLN A 259 -2.02 -4.17 -9.96
C GLN A 259 -2.97 -4.16 -8.76
N ASP A 260 -2.66 -4.89 -7.68
CA ASP A 260 -3.47 -4.91 -6.46
C ASP A 260 -3.58 -3.51 -5.83
N ILE A 261 -2.55 -2.66 -5.98
CA ILE A 261 -2.56 -1.25 -5.54
C ILE A 261 -3.33 -0.35 -6.51
N ASP A 262 -3.11 -0.50 -7.82
CA ASP A 262 -3.77 0.32 -8.85
C ASP A 262 -5.29 0.08 -8.93
N GLY A 263 -5.76 -1.12 -8.54
CA GLY A 263 -7.19 -1.47 -8.50
C GLY A 263 -8.04 -0.59 -7.58
N VAL A 264 -7.41 0.17 -6.67
CA VAL A 264 -8.08 1.19 -5.83
C VAL A 264 -8.51 2.43 -6.64
N PHE A 265 -7.90 2.66 -7.82
CA PHE A 265 -8.18 3.80 -8.70
C PHE A 265 -9.18 3.53 -9.82
N SER A 266 -9.65 2.28 -9.98
CA SER A 266 -10.60 1.91 -11.04
C SER A 266 -11.74 1.03 -10.50
N PRO A 267 -12.97 1.56 -10.31
CA PRO A 267 -14.12 0.73 -9.94
C PRO A 267 -14.51 -0.12 -11.15
N THR A 268 -14.06 -1.38 -11.19
CA THR A 268 -14.57 -2.35 -12.16
C THR A 268 -15.93 -2.87 -11.70
N THR A 269 -16.92 -2.73 -12.58
CA THR A 269 -18.29 -3.21 -12.41
C THR A 269 -18.35 -4.72 -12.13
N PRO A 270 -19.13 -5.20 -11.15
CA PRO A 270 -19.26 -6.63 -10.87
C PRO A 270 -20.12 -7.31 -11.93
N ARG A 271 -19.55 -8.30 -12.63
CA ARG A 271 -20.29 -9.15 -13.58
C ARG A 271 -20.97 -10.28 -12.81
N ALA A 272 -22.30 -10.19 -12.69
CA ALA A 272 -23.16 -11.21 -12.11
C ALA A 272 -23.04 -12.57 -12.83
N GLY A 273 -23.11 -13.64 -12.04
CA GLY A 273 -22.89 -15.01 -12.49
C GLY A 273 -24.06 -15.66 -13.23
N VAL A 274 -23.74 -16.77 -13.90
CA VAL A 274 -24.67 -17.83 -14.24
C VAL A 274 -23.97 -19.15 -13.90
N GLY A 275 -24.55 -19.90 -12.97
CA GLY A 275 -24.06 -21.23 -12.60
C GLY A 275 -24.60 -22.32 -13.52
N SER A 276 -23.86 -23.43 -13.63
CA SER A 276 -24.34 -24.80 -13.37
C SER A 276 -23.28 -25.85 -13.78
N GLY A 277 -23.03 -26.84 -12.91
CA GLY A 277 -22.81 -28.23 -13.29
C GLY A 277 -21.39 -28.75 -13.61
N ILE A 278 -20.80 -29.44 -12.62
CA ILE A 278 -20.11 -30.76 -12.68
C ILE A 278 -19.09 -31.02 -13.81
N GLY A 279 -17.83 -31.26 -13.41
CA GLY A 279 -16.87 -32.05 -14.23
C GLY A 279 -15.41 -31.78 -13.86
N SER A 280 -14.72 -32.80 -13.36
CA SER A 280 -13.27 -32.82 -13.11
C SER A 280 -12.42 -32.66 -14.37
N HIS A 281 -11.16 -32.23 -14.15
CA HIS A 281 -9.93 -32.42 -14.95
C HIS A 281 -9.51 -31.34 -15.98
N ASP A 282 -8.39 -30.69 -15.61
CA ASP A 282 -7.10 -30.52 -16.34
C ASP A 282 -6.99 -29.69 -17.62
N GLY A 283 -5.90 -28.90 -17.64
CA GLY A 283 -5.22 -28.43 -18.85
C GLY A 283 -5.72 -27.15 -19.51
N ALA A 284 -4.75 -26.32 -19.88
CA ALA A 284 -4.77 -25.30 -20.94
C ALA A 284 -5.33 -23.90 -20.63
N PHE A 285 -4.36 -22.98 -20.59
CA PHE A 285 -4.51 -21.52 -20.64
C PHE A 285 -4.98 -21.12 -22.04
N ASP A 286 -6.25 -20.75 -22.20
CA ASP A 286 -6.76 -20.15 -23.43
C ASP A 286 -6.89 -18.63 -23.26
N THR A 287 -5.96 -17.92 -23.89
CA THR A 287 -5.99 -16.48 -24.13
C THR A 287 -7.14 -16.16 -25.08
N LYS A 288 -8.26 -15.64 -24.56
CA LYS A 288 -9.28 -14.96 -25.39
C LYS A 288 -9.21 -13.46 -25.16
N THR A 289 -8.57 -12.80 -26.12
CA THR A 289 -8.70 -11.38 -26.44
C THR A 289 -10.16 -10.98 -26.53
N SER A 290 -10.56 -9.98 -25.73
CA SER A 290 -11.84 -9.30 -25.87
C SER A 290 -11.85 -8.51 -27.17
N THR A 291 -12.61 -8.98 -28.15
CA THR A 291 -13.04 -8.20 -29.30
C THR A 291 -14.03 -7.14 -28.83
N VAL A 292 -13.63 -5.87 -28.83
CA VAL A 292 -14.57 -4.75 -28.86
C VAL A 292 -14.94 -4.55 -30.34
N GLU A 293 -16.20 -4.77 -30.66
CA GLU A 293 -16.78 -4.34 -31.93
C GLU A 293 -16.74 -2.81 -32.01
N GLY A 294 -16.16 -2.28 -33.09
CA GLY A 294 -16.64 -1.02 -33.66
C GLY A 294 -15.66 0.13 -33.90
N THR A 295 -14.36 0.02 -33.65
CA THR A 295 -13.41 1.11 -33.99
C THR A 295 -12.18 0.60 -34.73
N ASN A 296 -11.89 1.21 -35.87
CA ASN A 296 -10.75 0.89 -36.73
C ASN A 296 -9.45 1.15 -35.94
N PRO A 297 -8.53 0.17 -35.84
CA PRO A 297 -7.32 0.30 -35.00
C PRO A 297 -6.35 1.41 -35.43
N ALA A 298 -6.52 1.98 -36.62
CA ALA A 298 -5.77 3.15 -37.07
C ALA A 298 -6.20 4.46 -36.35
N ASP A 299 -7.46 4.57 -35.92
CA ASP A 299 -7.98 5.81 -35.29
C ASP A 299 -7.46 6.01 -33.85
N LEU A 300 -7.11 4.93 -33.15
CA LEU A 300 -6.56 5.00 -31.78
C LEU A 300 -5.10 5.46 -31.74
N LEU A 301 -4.33 5.15 -32.79
CA LEU A 301 -2.94 5.60 -32.92
C LEU A 301 -2.89 7.08 -33.34
N ASP A 302 -3.79 7.49 -34.24
CA ASP A 302 -3.85 8.87 -34.74
C ASP A 302 -4.34 9.87 -33.67
N SER A 303 -5.23 9.45 -32.76
CA SER A 303 -5.64 10.28 -31.60
C SER A 303 -4.48 10.56 -30.65
N THR A 304 -3.62 9.58 -30.40
CA THR A 304 -2.51 9.71 -29.45
C THR A 304 -1.44 10.66 -29.99
N ASP A 305 -1.14 10.58 -31.28
CA ASP A 305 -0.19 11.48 -31.95
C ASP A 305 -0.73 12.91 -32.06
N LYS A 306 -2.03 13.06 -32.37
CA LYS A 306 -2.70 14.36 -32.43
C LYS A 306 -2.72 15.06 -31.06
N ASP A 307 -3.04 14.35 -29.98
CA ASP A 307 -3.06 14.93 -28.63
C ASP A 307 -1.64 15.33 -28.17
N MET A 308 -0.62 14.56 -28.55
CA MET A 308 0.79 14.90 -28.30
C MET A 308 1.24 16.15 -29.06
N LEU A 309 0.80 16.31 -30.32
CA LEU A 309 1.08 17.49 -31.14
C LEU A 309 0.35 18.74 -30.61
N ASP A 310 -0.91 18.60 -30.19
CA ASP A 310 -1.70 19.69 -29.62
C ASP A 310 -1.11 20.15 -28.27
N ALA A 311 -0.60 19.22 -27.44
CA ALA A 311 0.10 19.54 -26.20
C ALA A 311 1.42 20.31 -26.45
N LYS A 312 2.22 19.87 -27.43
CA LYS A 312 3.43 20.60 -27.85
C LYS A 312 3.12 21.99 -28.38
N TYR A 313 2.02 22.15 -29.13
CA TYR A 313 1.62 23.44 -29.68
C TYR A 313 1.17 24.42 -28.59
N TRP A 314 0.49 23.92 -27.55
CA TRP A 314 0.11 24.67 -26.37
C TRP A 314 1.33 25.17 -25.58
N GLU A 315 2.31 24.29 -25.37
CA GLU A 315 3.55 24.63 -24.68
C GLU A 315 4.32 25.72 -25.43
N ILE A 316 4.48 25.59 -26.75
CA ILE A 316 5.12 26.60 -27.61
C ILE A 316 4.36 27.93 -27.56
N SER A 317 3.03 27.91 -27.61
CA SER A 317 2.21 29.11 -27.57
C SER A 317 2.30 29.82 -26.22
N MET A 318 2.42 29.07 -25.12
CA MET A 318 2.65 29.61 -23.78
C MET A 318 4.02 30.31 -23.69
N TYR A 319 5.10 29.68 -24.16
CA TYR A 319 6.42 30.30 -24.21
C TYR A 319 6.45 31.54 -25.09
N LYS A 320 5.78 31.50 -26.24
CA LYS A 320 5.66 32.65 -27.14
C LYS A 320 4.92 33.82 -26.47
N THR A 321 3.82 33.55 -25.79
CA THR A 321 3.04 34.56 -25.05
C THR A 321 3.87 35.17 -23.91
N ALA A 322 4.62 34.34 -23.16
CA ALA A 322 5.52 34.81 -22.11
C ALA A 322 6.67 35.68 -22.66
N LEU A 323 7.22 35.33 -23.82
CA LEU A 323 8.26 36.11 -24.50
C LEU A 323 7.73 37.42 -25.11
N GLU A 324 6.51 37.41 -25.64
CA GLU A 324 5.85 38.61 -26.17
C GLU A 324 5.46 39.58 -25.04
N GLY A 325 5.03 39.08 -23.87
CA GLY A 325 4.80 39.89 -22.67
C GLY A 325 6.08 40.61 -22.20
N ARG A 326 7.22 39.92 -22.26
CA ARG A 326 8.54 40.50 -21.91
C ARG A 326 9.11 41.45 -22.97
N LYS A 327 8.57 41.40 -24.20
CA LYS A 327 8.90 42.36 -25.28
C LYS A 327 8.07 43.64 -25.19
N GLY A 328 6.86 43.57 -24.60
CA GLY A 328 6.03 44.75 -24.30
C GLY A 328 6.65 45.66 -23.24
N GLU A 329 7.23 45.10 -22.17
CA GLU A 329 7.86 45.88 -21.10
C GLU A 329 9.14 46.64 -21.53
N LEU A 330 9.79 46.20 -22.61
CA LEU A 330 10.98 46.88 -23.14
C LEU A 330 10.65 48.02 -24.11
N VAL A 331 9.42 48.08 -24.64
CA VAL A 331 8.98 49.15 -25.56
C VAL A 331 8.34 50.32 -24.81
N ASP A 332 7.73 50.08 -23.64
CA ASP A 332 7.19 51.16 -22.79
C ASP A 332 8.26 51.87 -21.91
N GLY A 333 9.50 51.36 -21.89
CA GLY A 333 10.62 51.93 -21.14
C GLY A 333 11.40 53.05 -21.86
N GLU A 334 11.11 53.35 -23.13
CA GLU A 334 11.93 54.26 -23.95
C GLU A 334 11.20 55.56 -24.35
N GLY A 335 10.18 55.98 -23.57
CA GLY A 335 9.31 57.11 -23.90
C GLY A 335 9.22 58.26 -22.89
N GLY A 336 10.11 58.36 -21.89
CA GLY A 336 9.89 59.30 -20.79
C GLY A 336 11.14 59.83 -20.09
N GLU A 337 12.08 60.43 -20.83
CA GLU A 337 12.97 61.46 -20.27
C GLU A 337 13.52 62.34 -21.40
N GLY A 338 12.92 63.51 -21.58
CA GLY A 338 13.39 64.52 -22.54
C GLY A 338 12.49 65.75 -22.57
N GLY A 339 12.87 66.79 -21.81
CA GLY A 339 12.36 68.16 -21.96
C GLY A 339 11.62 68.71 -20.76
#